data_AF-A0A950CNR3-F1
#
_entry.id   AF-A0A950CNR3-F1
#
_cell.length_a   1.000
_cell.length_b   1.000
_cell.length_c   1.000
_cell.angle_alpha   90.00
_cell.angle_beta   90.00
_cell.angle_gamma   90.00
#
_symmetry.space_group_name_H-M   'P 1'
#
loop_
_entity.id
_entity.type
_entity.pdbx_description
1 polymer ?
#
loop_
_entity_poly.entity_id
_entity_poly.type
_entity_poly.pdbx_seq_one_letter_code
_entity_poly.pdbx_strand_id
1 'polypeptide(L)' 'MQLMYFTERPYRYVPEDEVIKHGGFFGLPNKFFDAEKGAQLYDEYLNEALLAEEAGFDAI' A
#
# COMPACT_ATOMS: atom_id res chain seq x y z
N MET A 1 11.31 -24.67 -2.76
CA MET A 1 10.27 -23.74 -3.26
C MET A 1 10.55 -22.42 -2.59
N GLN A 2 10.62 -21.31 -3.32
CA GLN A 2 10.74 -19.98 -2.71
C GLN A 2 9.35 -19.36 -2.63
N LEU A 3 8.95 -18.92 -1.44
CA LEU A 3 7.69 -18.21 -1.19
C LEU A 3 7.96 -16.71 -1.20
N MET A 4 7.25 -15.99 -2.06
CA MET A 4 7.43 -14.55 -2.27
C MET A 4 6.13 -13.80 -2.04
N TYR A 5 6.20 -12.64 -1.39
CA TYR A 5 5.10 -11.70 -1.19
C TYR A 5 5.44 -10.38 -1.91
N PHE A 6 4.47 -9.75 -2.56
CA PHE A 6 4.63 -8.44 -3.21
C PHE A 6 3.38 -7.61 -3.04
N THR A 7 3.57 -6.32 -2.75
CA THR A 7 2.50 -5.32 -2.70
C THR A 7 3.01 -3.97 -3.19
N GLU A 8 2.19 -3.27 -3.98
CA GLU A 8 2.48 -1.89 -4.44
C GLU A 8 2.27 -0.84 -3.34
N ARG A 9 1.69 -1.23 -2.19
CA ARG A 9 1.44 -0.36 -1.03
C ARG A 9 0.66 0.91 -1.38
N PRO A 10 -0.53 0.80 -2.02
CA PRO A 10 -1.26 1.96 -2.52
C PRO A 10 -1.84 2.82 -1.38
N TYR A 11 -2.05 4.10 -1.63
CA TYR A 11 -2.88 4.93 -0.75
C TYR A 11 -4.36 4.66 -1.05
N ARG A 12 -4.97 3.71 -0.32
CA ARG A 12 -6.33 3.21 -0.63
C ARG A 12 -7.50 4.10 -0.17
N TYR A 13 -7.24 5.19 0.55
CA TYR A 13 -8.28 6.11 1.04
C TYR A 13 -8.65 7.19 0.02
N VAL A 14 -8.92 6.76 -1.21
CA VAL A 14 -9.33 7.61 -2.32
C VAL A 14 -10.42 6.90 -3.13
N PRO A 15 -11.44 7.61 -3.64
CA PRO A 15 -12.42 7.00 -4.53
C PRO A 15 -11.75 6.44 -5.78
N GLU A 16 -12.07 5.19 -6.13
CA GLU A 16 -11.48 4.49 -7.29
C GLU A 16 -11.72 5.26 -8.60
N ASP A 17 -12.89 5.85 -8.79
CA ASP A 17 -13.21 6.68 -9.96
C ASP A 17 -12.22 7.84 -10.15
N GLU A 18 -11.75 8.45 -9.04
CA GLU A 18 -10.74 9.51 -9.11
C GLU A 18 -9.36 8.96 -9.49
N VAL A 19 -9.02 7.73 -9.07
CA VAL A 19 -7.78 7.05 -9.48
C VAL A 19 -7.80 6.76 -10.98
N ILE A 20 -8.90 6.18 -11.48
CA ILE A 20 -9.07 5.85 -12.91
C ILE A 20 -9.01 7.11 -13.75
N LYS A 21 -9.73 8.16 -13.34
CA LYS A 21 -9.76 9.45 -14.04
C LYS A 21 -8.39 10.12 -14.15
N HIS A 22 -7.53 9.95 -13.14
CA HIS A 22 -6.19 10.54 -13.12
C HIS A 22 -5.09 9.59 -13.63
N GLY A 23 -5.46 8.40 -14.15
CA GLY A 23 -4.52 7.45 -14.73
C GLY A 23 -3.65 6.72 -13.70
N GLY A 24 -4.11 6.61 -12.45
CA GLY A 24 -3.41 5.91 -11.36
C GLY A 24 -3.15 6.79 -10.14
N PHE A 25 -2.62 6.18 -9.08
CA PHE A 25 -2.39 6.86 -7.79
C PHE A 25 -1.42 8.03 -7.87
N PHE A 26 -0.41 7.97 -8.76
CA PHE A 26 0.57 9.05 -8.95
C PHE A 26 -0.03 10.28 -9.65
N GLY A 27 -1.18 10.17 -10.30
CA GLY A 27 -1.86 11.30 -10.95
C GLY A 27 -2.77 12.09 -10.02
N LEU A 28 -2.96 11.66 -8.77
CA LEU A 28 -3.92 12.27 -7.85
C LEU A 28 -3.42 13.61 -7.28
N PRO A 29 -4.29 14.63 -7.20
CA PRO A 29 -4.00 15.85 -6.46
C PRO A 29 -3.87 15.60 -4.95
N ASN A 30 -2.97 16.35 -4.29
CA ASN A 30 -2.70 16.26 -2.84
C ASN A 30 -3.93 16.46 -1.93
N LYS A 31 -5.04 17.03 -2.42
CA LYS A 31 -6.29 17.15 -1.64
C LYS A 31 -6.88 15.80 -1.23
N PHE A 32 -6.51 14.73 -1.92
CA PHE A 32 -6.93 13.36 -1.58
C PHE A 32 -6.02 12.72 -0.53
N PHE A 33 -4.92 13.37 -0.15
CA PHE A 33 -4.01 12.85 0.85
C PHE A 33 -4.42 13.33 2.26
N ASP A 34 -4.69 12.35 3.11
CA ASP A 34 -4.82 12.50 4.56
C ASP A 34 -3.57 11.89 5.24
N ALA A 35 -2.89 12.70 6.05
CA ALA A 35 -1.63 12.33 6.68
C ALA A 35 -1.78 11.26 7.77
N GLU A 36 -2.88 11.26 8.53
CA GLU A 36 -3.13 10.25 9.56
C GLU A 36 -3.40 8.90 8.90
N LYS A 37 -4.18 8.89 7.82
CA LYS A 37 -4.42 7.70 7.01
C LYS A 37 -3.14 7.18 6.34
N GLY A 38 -2.30 8.08 5.86
CA GLY A 38 -0.98 7.73 5.30
C GLY A 38 -0.09 7.04 6.34
N ALA A 39 -0.01 7.58 7.55
CA ALA A 39 0.75 6.99 8.65
C ALA A 39 0.23 5.61 9.05
N GLN A 40 -1.10 5.46 9.16
CA GLN A 40 -1.74 4.17 9.45
C GLN A 40 -1.39 3.09 8.40
N LEU A 41 -1.44 3.43 7.12
CA LEU A 41 -1.07 2.50 6.05
C LEU A 41 0.41 2.14 6.08
N TYR A 42 1.27 3.10 6.39
CA TYR A 42 2.70 2.85 6.52
C TYR A 42 2.99 1.81 7.60
N ASP A 43 2.39 1.95 8.77
CA ASP A 43 2.52 0.99 9.86
C ASP A 43 1.92 -0.39 9.47
N GLU A 44 0.77 -0.41 8.78
CA GLU A 44 0.16 -1.64 8.27
C GLU A 44 1.10 -2.40 7.32
N TYR A 45 1.68 -1.71 6.34
CA TYR A 45 2.58 -2.34 5.36
C TYR A 45 3.91 -2.82 5.96
N LEU A 46 4.40 -2.15 7.00
CA LEU A 46 5.54 -2.66 7.77
C LEU A 46 5.16 -3.93 8.54
N ASN A 47 4.00 -3.95 9.19
CA ASN A 47 3.52 -5.12 9.91
C ASN A 47 3.26 -6.32 8.98
N GLU A 48 2.77 -6.10 7.76
CA GLU A 48 2.64 -7.15 6.75
C GLU A 48 3.99 -7.79 6.42
N ALA A 49 5.06 -7.00 6.31
CA ALA A 49 6.40 -7.52 6.04
C ALA A 49 6.91 -8.38 7.22
N LEU A 50 6.69 -7.94 8.46
CA LEU A 50 7.03 -8.73 9.65
C LEU A 50 6.24 -10.04 9.71
N LEU A 51 4.94 -10.00 9.41
CA LEU A 51 4.09 -11.19 9.32
C LEU A 51 4.55 -12.16 8.23
N ALA A 52 5.00 -11.64 7.08
CA ALA A 52 5.54 -12.47 6.01
C ALA A 52 6.84 -13.16 6.45
N GLU A 53 7.72 -12.47 7.18
CA GLU A 53 8.90 -13.08 7.80
C GLU A 53 8.50 -14.19 8.80
N GLU A 54 7.56 -13.92 9.71
CA GLU A 54 7.06 -14.90 10.69
C GLU A 54 6.40 -16.13 10.03
N ALA A 55 5.73 -15.94 8.89
CA ALA A 55 5.09 -17.01 8.13
C ALA A 55 6.08 -17.85 7.29
N GLY A 56 7.36 -17.45 7.22
CA GLY A 56 8.41 -18.17 6.51
C GLY A 56 8.50 -17.85 5.02
N PHE A 57 8.11 -16.65 4.59
CA PHE A 57 8.38 -16.19 3.23
C PHE A 57 9.89 -15.94 3.05
N ASP A 58 10.42 -16.33 1.89
CA ASP A 58 11.84 -16.19 1.55
C ASP A 58 12.19 -14.79 0.98
N ALA A 59 11.18 -14.03 0.54
CA ALA A 59 11.34 -12.68 -0.01
C ALA A 59 10.04 -11.85 0.08
N ILE A 60 10.22 -10.52 0.21
CA ILE A 60 9.20 -9.46 0.32
C ILE A 60 9.58 -8.30 -0.60
#